data_AF-A0A7L2MNY7-F1
#
_entry.id   AF-A0A7L2MNY7-F1
#
_cell.length_a   1.000
_cell.length_b   1.000
_cell.length_c   1.000
_cell.angle_alpha   90.00
_cell.angle_beta   90.00
_cell.angle_gamma   90.00
#
_symmetry.space_group_name_H-M   'P 1'
#
loop_
_entity.id
_entity.type
_entity.pdbx_description
1 polymer ?
#
loop_
_entity_poly.entity_id
_entity_poly.type
_entity_poly.pdbx_seq_one_letter_code
_entity_poly.pdbx_strand_id
1 'polypeptide(L)'
;QFQGGVWSLSTVLCDALMTMDVMLCTASIFNLCAISVDRFIAVQIPLNYNRRQIDLRQLILISTTWIFAFAVASPVIFGLNNVPDRDPSLCQLEDDNYIVYSSICSFFIPCPVMLVLYCGMFQGLRRWEEARKAKLRGCIYGANRKLYHPPTLMEREQTRLGLLECSPYARAGLPGECGMNNGIQTVSYPHLRYPHPGHGRKRAKINGRERKAMRVLPVVVGAFLFCWTPFFVVHITRALCKSCSIPPQVTSTVTWLGYVNSALNPIIYTVFNAEFRNFFRKVLHLFC
;
A
#
# COMPACT_ATOMS: atom_id res chain seq x y z
N GLN A 1 -42.95 -14.26 2.47
CA GLN A 1 -42.52 -13.32 3.53
C GLN A 1 -41.53 -14.05 4.41
N PHE A 2 -40.32 -13.51 4.59
CA PHE A 2 -39.39 -13.95 5.65
C PHE A 2 -39.97 -13.48 7.00
N GLN A 3 -40.88 -14.23 7.60
CA GLN A 3 -41.40 -13.95 8.93
C GLN A 3 -40.67 -14.87 9.93
N GLY A 4 -39.84 -14.28 10.80
CA GLY A 4 -39.35 -14.97 12.01
C GLY A 4 -38.08 -15.83 11.89
N GLY A 5 -37.29 -15.71 10.81
CA GLY A 5 -36.02 -16.46 10.68
C GLY A 5 -36.17 -17.90 10.18
N VAL A 6 -37.38 -18.29 9.75
CA VAL A 6 -37.65 -19.61 9.18
C VAL A 6 -37.32 -19.64 7.68
N TRP A 7 -36.55 -20.64 7.26
CA TRP A 7 -36.21 -20.94 5.88
C TRP A 7 -37.26 -21.88 5.26
N SER A 8 -37.89 -21.43 4.17
CA SER A 8 -38.97 -22.16 3.49
C SER A 8 -38.62 -22.62 2.07
N LEU A 9 -37.39 -22.36 1.62
CA LEU A 9 -36.93 -22.68 0.27
C LEU A 9 -36.13 -23.99 0.28
N SER A 10 -35.66 -24.45 -0.89
CA SER A 10 -34.92 -25.71 -0.99
C SER A 10 -33.60 -25.68 -0.19
N THR A 11 -33.19 -26.83 0.34
CA THR A 11 -31.91 -27.00 1.03
C THR A 11 -30.72 -26.73 0.12
N VAL A 12 -30.84 -27.08 -1.17
CA VAL A 12 -29.84 -26.76 -2.20
C VAL A 12 -29.63 -25.25 -2.34
N LEU A 13 -30.72 -24.47 -2.31
CA LEU A 13 -30.60 -23.01 -2.37
C LEU A 13 -29.97 -22.46 -1.10
N CYS A 14 -30.27 -23.03 0.07
CA CYS A 14 -29.59 -22.67 1.31
C CYS A 14 -28.08 -22.92 1.20
N ASP A 15 -27.68 -24.11 0.75
CA ASP A 15 -26.27 -24.48 0.62
C ASP A 15 -25.54 -23.57 -0.39
N ALA A 16 -26.21 -23.19 -1.49
CA ALA A 16 -25.68 -22.22 -2.44
C ALA A 16 -25.50 -20.82 -1.82
N LEU A 17 -26.47 -20.35 -1.03
CA LEU A 17 -26.38 -19.06 -0.34
C LEU A 17 -25.27 -19.06 0.71
N MET A 18 -25.17 -20.10 1.54
CA MET A 18 -24.09 -20.21 2.54
C MET A 18 -22.72 -20.31 1.87
N THR A 19 -22.61 -21.03 0.75
CA THR A 19 -21.38 -21.09 -0.05
C THR A 19 -20.99 -19.69 -0.55
N MET A 20 -21.94 -18.95 -1.11
CA MET A 20 -21.71 -17.59 -1.60
C MET A 20 -21.31 -16.64 -0.46
N ASP A 21 -21.97 -16.73 0.69
CA ASP A 21 -21.69 -15.90 1.87
C ASP A 21 -20.26 -16.13 2.38
N VAL A 22 -19.87 -17.40 2.58
CA VAL A 22 -18.51 -17.76 2.99
C VAL A 22 -17.50 -17.31 1.94
N MET A 23 -17.77 -17.54 0.65
CA MET A 23 -16.87 -17.13 -0.44
C MET A 23 -16.66 -15.62 -0.47
N LEU A 24 -17.72 -14.81 -0.39
CA LEU A 24 -17.63 -13.35 -0.45
C LEU A 24 -16.96 -12.76 0.79
N CYS A 25 -17.26 -13.29 1.97
CA CYS A 25 -16.58 -12.89 3.21
C CYS A 25 -15.08 -13.20 3.12
N THR A 26 -14.74 -14.43 2.73
CA THR A 26 -13.35 -14.87 2.55
C THR A 26 -12.64 -13.99 1.52
N ALA A 27 -13.24 -13.78 0.34
CA ALA A 27 -12.68 -12.94 -0.70
C ALA A 27 -12.44 -11.49 -0.20
N SER A 28 -13.35 -10.92 0.59
CA SER A 28 -13.14 -9.59 1.18
C SER A 28 -11.90 -9.55 2.08
N ILE A 29 -11.72 -10.54 2.97
CA ILE A 29 -10.55 -10.62 3.87
C ILE A 29 -9.26 -10.76 3.06
N PHE A 30 -9.24 -11.70 2.12
CA PHE A 30 -8.06 -11.97 1.31
C PHE A 30 -7.70 -10.80 0.40
N ASN A 31 -8.67 -10.03 -0.10
CA ASN A 31 -8.40 -8.79 -0.82
C ASN A 31 -7.76 -7.72 0.08
N LEU A 32 -8.18 -7.58 1.34
CA LEU A 32 -7.51 -6.69 2.30
C LEU A 32 -6.08 -7.16 2.60
N CYS A 33 -5.86 -8.47 2.74
CA CYS A 33 -4.52 -9.05 2.87
C CYS A 33 -3.65 -8.76 1.64
N ALA A 34 -4.19 -8.96 0.44
CA ALA A 34 -3.47 -8.67 -0.81
C ALA A 34 -3.09 -7.19 -0.94
N ILE A 35 -3.99 -6.27 -0.56
CA ILE A 35 -3.69 -4.83 -0.50
C ILE A 35 -2.55 -4.56 0.51
N SER A 36 -2.57 -5.24 1.66
CA SER A 36 -1.52 -5.12 2.69
C SER A 36 -0.17 -5.57 2.16
N VAL A 37 -0.11 -6.71 1.47
CA VAL A 37 1.10 -7.26 0.84
C VAL A 37 1.60 -6.34 -0.27
N ASP A 38 0.71 -5.85 -1.13
CA ASP A 38 1.07 -4.91 -2.20
C ASP A 38 1.75 -3.67 -1.63
N ARG A 39 1.12 -3.07 -0.61
CA ARG A 39 1.58 -1.82 0.01
C ARG A 39 2.83 -2.02 0.83
N PHE A 40 2.95 -3.14 1.55
CA PHE A 40 4.17 -3.50 2.26
C PHE A 40 5.36 -3.60 1.31
N ILE A 41 5.20 -4.31 0.19
CA ILE A 41 6.25 -4.47 -0.82
C ILE A 41 6.62 -3.11 -1.44
N ALA A 42 5.63 -2.28 -1.78
CA ALA A 42 5.87 -0.95 -2.34
C ALA A 42 6.64 -0.01 -1.39
N VAL A 43 6.48 -0.14 -0.07
CA VAL A 43 7.15 0.71 0.93
C VAL A 43 8.55 0.18 1.29
N GLN A 44 8.67 -1.13 1.51
CA GLN A 44 9.89 -1.76 1.99
C GLN A 44 10.89 -2.05 0.88
N ILE A 45 10.43 -2.46 -0.30
CA ILE A 45 11.29 -2.82 -1.42
C ILE A 45 11.22 -1.68 -2.44
N PRO A 46 12.26 -0.83 -2.54
CA PRO A 46 12.31 0.22 -3.54
C PRO A 46 12.65 -0.37 -4.91
N LEU A 47 11.69 -1.08 -5.48
CA LEU A 47 11.81 -1.72 -6.77
C LEU A 47 11.80 -0.64 -7.87
N ASN A 48 12.78 -0.72 -8.77
CA ASN A 48 12.81 0.05 -10.01
C ASN A 48 11.76 -0.55 -10.96
N TYR A 49 10.50 -0.18 -10.76
CA TYR A 49 9.36 -0.87 -11.38
C TYR A 49 9.02 -0.31 -12.77
N ASN A 50 8.78 -1.23 -13.73
CA ASN A 50 8.04 -0.94 -14.94
C ASN A 50 6.53 -1.03 -14.64
N ARG A 51 5.71 -0.03 -15.01
CA ARG A 51 4.27 0.00 -14.68
C ARG A 51 3.52 -1.28 -15.08
N ARG A 52 3.86 -1.86 -16.23
CA ARG A 52 3.27 -3.10 -16.75
C ARG A 52 3.45 -4.31 -15.82
N GLN A 53 4.53 -4.36 -15.04
CA GLN A 53 4.75 -5.45 -14.07
C GLN A 53 3.92 -5.29 -12.79
N ILE A 54 3.55 -4.05 -12.41
CA ILE A 54 2.70 -3.78 -11.25
C ILE A 54 1.28 -4.29 -11.53
N ASP A 55 0.75 -3.97 -12.70
CA ASP A 55 -0.62 -4.35 -13.10
C ASP A 55 -0.78 -5.87 -13.16
N LEU A 56 0.23 -6.59 -13.71
CA LEU A 56 0.22 -8.05 -13.75
C LEU A 56 0.26 -8.67 -12.35
N ARG A 57 1.10 -8.14 -11.45
CA ARG A 57 1.19 -8.64 -10.07
C ARG A 57 -0.11 -8.42 -9.31
N GLN A 58 -0.76 -7.26 -9.49
CA GLN A 58 -2.05 -6.98 -8.88
C GLN A 58 -3.13 -7.92 -9.41
N LEU A 59 -3.15 -8.18 -10.72
CA LEU A 59 -4.07 -9.15 -11.33
C LEU A 59 -3.85 -10.55 -10.76
N ILE A 60 -2.60 -11.01 -10.66
CA ILE A 60 -2.27 -12.32 -10.06
C ILE A 60 -2.74 -12.39 -8.60
N LEU A 61 -2.49 -11.34 -7.81
CA LEU A 61 -2.93 -11.28 -6.42
C LEU A 61 -4.47 -11.37 -6.31
N ILE A 62 -5.21 -10.64 -7.15
CA ILE A 62 -6.68 -10.72 -7.15
C ILE A 62 -7.16 -12.10 -7.60
N SER A 63 -6.61 -12.66 -8.67
CA SER A 63 -7.01 -14.00 -9.13
C SER A 63 -6.78 -15.06 -8.05
N THR A 64 -5.63 -15.01 -7.37
CA THR A 64 -5.32 -15.96 -6.30
C THR A 64 -6.24 -15.81 -5.09
N THR A 65 -6.67 -14.59 -4.72
CA THR A 65 -7.59 -14.39 -3.60
C THR A 65 -8.98 -14.98 -3.89
N TRP A 66 -9.49 -14.84 -5.12
CA TRP A 66 -10.77 -15.42 -5.53
C TRP A 66 -10.73 -16.95 -5.62
N ILE A 67 -9.66 -17.51 -6.19
CA ILE A 67 -9.48 -18.96 -6.27
C ILE A 67 -9.43 -19.56 -4.86
N PHE A 68 -8.68 -18.93 -3.94
CA PHE A 68 -8.59 -19.39 -2.57
C PHE A 68 -9.93 -19.28 -1.84
N ALA A 69 -10.66 -18.17 -2.02
CA ALA A 69 -11.98 -17.99 -1.42
C ALA A 69 -12.98 -19.05 -1.89
N PHE A 70 -12.98 -19.37 -3.18
CA PHE A 70 -13.80 -20.46 -3.71
C PHE A 70 -13.37 -21.82 -3.12
N ALA A 71 -12.07 -22.10 -3.02
CA ALA A 71 -11.59 -23.35 -2.44
C ALA A 71 -12.08 -23.55 -1.00
N VAL A 72 -12.04 -22.50 -0.16
CA VAL A 72 -12.53 -22.55 1.23
C VAL A 72 -14.06 -22.73 1.31
N ALA A 73 -14.81 -22.15 0.36
CA ALA A 73 -16.28 -22.20 0.34
C ALA A 73 -16.84 -23.48 -0.31
N SER A 74 -16.11 -24.05 -1.28
CA SER A 74 -16.51 -25.24 -2.05
C SER A 74 -16.97 -26.46 -1.24
N PRO A 75 -16.46 -26.75 -0.04
CA PRO A 75 -16.90 -27.92 0.73
C PRO A 75 -18.42 -27.90 1.03
N VAL A 76 -19.02 -26.72 1.19
CA VAL A 76 -20.48 -26.55 1.46
C VAL A 76 -21.32 -27.05 0.29
N ILE A 77 -20.98 -26.66 -0.95
CA ILE A 77 -21.75 -27.04 -2.15
C ILE A 77 -21.61 -28.53 -2.49
N PHE A 78 -20.52 -29.17 -2.07
CA PHE A 78 -20.32 -30.62 -2.20
C PHE A 78 -21.01 -31.44 -1.10
N GLY A 79 -21.84 -30.80 -0.27
CA GLY A 79 -22.73 -31.51 0.66
C GLY A 79 -22.14 -31.79 2.03
N LEU A 80 -21.04 -31.14 2.44
CA LEU A 80 -20.55 -31.24 3.82
C LEU A 80 -21.53 -30.65 4.85
N ASN A 81 -22.49 -29.84 4.43
CA ASN A 81 -23.56 -29.33 5.29
C ASN A 81 -24.70 -30.35 5.52
N ASN A 82 -24.63 -31.55 4.94
CA ASN A 82 -25.67 -32.59 5.11
C ASN A 82 -25.39 -33.46 6.34
N VAL A 83 -25.60 -32.89 7.53
CA VAL A 83 -25.53 -33.60 8.81
C VAL A 83 -26.84 -34.33 9.14
N PRO A 84 -26.81 -35.45 9.91
CA PRO A 84 -28.00 -36.25 10.23
C PRO A 84 -29.13 -35.49 10.97
N ASP A 85 -28.78 -34.47 11.76
CA ASP A 85 -29.72 -33.70 12.59
C ASP A 85 -30.01 -32.29 12.00
N ARG A 86 -29.94 -32.14 10.67
CA ARG A 86 -30.16 -30.85 9.99
C ARG A 86 -31.62 -30.42 10.10
N ASP A 87 -31.88 -29.28 10.73
CA ASP A 87 -33.19 -28.65 10.73
C ASP A 87 -33.46 -27.99 9.36
N PRO A 88 -34.44 -28.47 8.57
CA PRO A 88 -34.73 -27.90 7.25
C PRO A 88 -35.38 -26.51 7.34
N SER A 89 -35.86 -26.11 8.51
CA SER A 89 -36.53 -24.84 8.74
C SER A 89 -35.56 -23.69 9.04
N LEU A 90 -34.26 -23.96 9.15
CA LEU A 90 -33.21 -22.98 9.36
C LEU A 90 -32.15 -23.07 8.26
N CYS A 91 -31.72 -21.91 7.73
CA CYS A 91 -30.62 -21.87 6.77
C CYS A 91 -29.34 -21.38 7.46
N GLN A 92 -28.51 -22.34 7.88
CA GLN A 92 -27.24 -22.07 8.54
C GLN A 92 -26.23 -23.19 8.25
N LEU A 93 -24.96 -22.93 8.60
CA LEU A 93 -23.93 -23.97 8.64
C LEU A 93 -24.13 -24.79 9.93
N GLU A 94 -24.19 -26.11 9.77
CA GLU A 94 -24.41 -27.06 10.87
C GLU A 94 -23.19 -27.95 11.14
N ASP A 95 -22.26 -28.09 10.20
CA ASP A 95 -21.04 -28.88 10.43
C ASP A 95 -20.01 -28.11 11.26
N ASP A 96 -19.83 -28.52 12.51
CA ASP A 96 -18.91 -27.88 13.48
C ASP A 96 -17.46 -27.83 12.96
N ASN A 97 -16.99 -28.91 12.32
CA ASN A 97 -15.61 -29.01 11.83
C ASN A 97 -15.36 -28.01 10.70
N TYR A 98 -16.33 -27.87 9.79
CA TYR A 98 -16.30 -26.92 8.70
C TYR A 98 -16.36 -25.47 9.22
N ILE A 99 -17.20 -25.18 10.22
CA ILE A 99 -17.26 -23.85 10.83
C ILE A 99 -15.90 -23.46 11.42
N VAL A 100 -15.22 -24.38 12.13
CA VAL A 100 -13.88 -24.15 12.68
C VAL A 100 -12.85 -23.97 11.56
N TYR A 101 -12.81 -24.89 10.59
CA TYR A 101 -11.89 -24.83 9.45
C TYR A 101 -12.02 -23.52 8.67
N SER A 102 -13.24 -23.18 8.25
CA SER A 102 -13.52 -21.97 7.48
C SER A 102 -13.19 -20.71 8.27
N SER A 103 -13.49 -20.65 9.58
CA SER A 103 -13.14 -19.52 10.44
C SER A 103 -11.64 -19.32 10.58
N ILE A 104 -10.88 -20.41 10.75
CA ILE A 104 -9.42 -20.36 10.87
C ILE A 104 -8.78 -19.87 9.57
N CYS A 105 -9.12 -20.50 8.44
CA CYS A 105 -8.55 -20.17 7.14
C CYS A 105 -8.95 -18.78 6.65
N SER A 106 -10.18 -18.35 6.94
CA SER A 106 -10.71 -17.09 6.41
C SER A 106 -10.39 -15.90 7.30
N PHE A 107 -10.36 -16.06 8.62
CA PHE A 107 -10.25 -14.93 9.55
C PHE A 107 -9.07 -15.03 10.51
N PHE A 108 -8.95 -16.11 11.28
CA PHE A 108 -7.96 -16.17 12.37
C PHE A 108 -6.52 -16.32 11.90
N ILE A 109 -6.25 -16.88 10.72
CA ILE A 109 -4.91 -16.87 10.10
C ILE A 109 -4.65 -15.55 9.36
N PRO A 110 -5.55 -15.07 8.48
CA PRO A 110 -5.26 -13.85 7.71
C PRO A 110 -5.19 -12.59 8.56
N CYS A 111 -5.94 -12.49 9.66
CA CYS A 111 -5.94 -11.28 10.51
C CYS A 111 -4.58 -10.99 11.16
N PRO A 112 -3.92 -11.92 11.88
CA PRO A 112 -2.58 -11.70 12.41
C PRO A 112 -1.56 -11.37 11.32
N VAL A 113 -1.59 -12.09 10.18
CA VAL A 113 -0.70 -11.82 9.05
C VAL A 113 -0.89 -10.39 8.53
N MET A 114 -2.14 -9.99 8.32
CA MET A 114 -2.51 -8.63 7.91
C MET A 114 -2.03 -7.59 8.91
N LEU A 115 -2.25 -7.79 10.22
CA LEU A 115 -1.79 -6.88 11.27
C LEU A 115 -0.26 -6.72 11.27
N VAL A 116 0.49 -7.82 11.15
CA VAL A 116 1.96 -7.78 11.08
C VAL A 116 2.44 -7.03 9.83
N LEU A 117 1.84 -7.30 8.67
CA LEU A 117 2.16 -6.60 7.42
C LEU A 117 1.86 -5.10 7.52
N TYR A 118 0.74 -4.73 8.15
CA TYR A 118 0.39 -3.32 8.38
C TYR A 118 1.34 -2.63 9.36
N CYS A 119 1.69 -3.28 10.46
CA CYS A 119 2.69 -2.78 11.40
C CYS A 119 4.02 -2.54 10.67
N GLY A 120 4.48 -3.50 9.86
CA GLY A 120 5.68 -3.38 9.04
C GLY A 120 5.58 -2.26 8.01
N MET A 121 4.43 -2.10 7.36
CA MET A 121 4.16 -1.02 6.40
C MET A 121 4.22 0.35 7.09
N PHE A 122 3.56 0.50 8.24
CA PHE A 122 3.51 1.75 8.98
C PHE A 122 4.88 2.15 9.52
N GLN A 123 5.63 1.19 10.07
CA GLN A 123 7.02 1.41 10.47
C GLN A 123 7.91 1.82 9.28
N GLY A 124 7.72 1.19 8.12
CA GLY A 124 8.41 1.58 6.88
C GLY A 124 8.10 3.00 6.45
N LEU A 125 6.82 3.39 6.53
CA LEU A 125 6.36 4.74 6.20
C LEU A 125 6.93 5.78 7.18
N ARG A 126 6.92 5.49 8.48
CA ARG A 126 7.48 6.36 9.52
C ARG A 126 8.98 6.57 9.33
N ARG A 127 9.74 5.49 9.10
CA ARG A 127 11.18 5.55 8.77
C ARG A 127 11.44 6.41 7.53
N TRP A 128 10.61 6.25 6.49
CA TRP A 128 10.73 7.07 5.28
C TRP A 128 10.41 8.55 5.52
N GLU A 129 9.42 8.85 6.35
CA GLU A 129 9.07 10.23 6.71
C GLU A 129 10.18 10.90 7.52
N GLU A 130 10.75 10.20 8.51
CA GLU A 130 11.87 10.68 9.31
C GLU A 130 13.12 10.93 8.45
N ALA A 131 13.48 10.00 7.56
CA ALA A 131 14.58 10.17 6.62
C ALA A 131 14.37 11.38 5.68
N ARG A 132 13.13 11.64 5.26
CA ARG A 132 12.79 12.81 4.44
C ARG A 132 12.88 14.12 5.22
N LYS A 133 12.38 14.15 6.46
CA LYS A 133 12.50 15.32 7.36
C LYS A 133 13.96 15.64 7.65
N ALA A 134 14.80 14.63 7.89
CA ALA A 134 16.24 14.79 8.08
C ALA A 134 16.92 15.38 6.83
N LYS A 135 16.61 14.88 5.63
CA LYS A 135 17.12 15.45 4.37
C LYS A 135 16.68 16.90 4.17
N LEU A 136 15.41 17.22 4.42
CA LEU A 136 14.90 18.60 4.29
C LEU A 136 15.60 19.54 5.28
N ARG A 137 15.76 19.14 6.55
CA ARG A 137 16.54 19.89 7.54
C ARG A 137 17.98 20.09 7.06
N GLY A 138 18.64 19.04 6.57
CA GLY A 138 20.00 19.13 6.00
C GLY A 138 20.10 20.10 4.82
N CYS A 139 19.11 20.11 3.91
CA CYS A 139 19.05 21.08 2.81
C CYS A 139 18.88 22.53 3.33
N ILE A 140 18.04 22.76 4.35
CA ILE A 140 17.84 24.08 4.94
C ILE A 140 19.12 24.56 5.65
N TYR A 141 19.75 23.71 6.45
CA TYR A 141 21.04 24.01 7.10
C TYR A 141 22.15 24.29 6.06
N GLY A 142 22.22 23.50 4.99
CA GLY A 142 23.17 23.70 3.90
C GLY A 142 22.92 24.98 3.10
N ALA A 143 21.66 25.36 2.89
CA ALA A 143 21.28 26.62 2.25
C ALA A 143 21.63 27.83 3.13
N ASN A 144 21.32 27.78 4.44
CA ASN A 144 21.68 28.83 5.38
C ASN A 144 23.19 29.02 5.50
N ARG A 145 23.98 27.93 5.48
CA ARG A 145 25.46 28.01 5.50
C ARG A 145 26.04 28.68 4.24
N LYS A 146 25.43 28.48 3.08
CA LYS A 146 25.81 29.19 1.83
C LYS A 146 25.40 30.66 1.81
N LEU A 147 24.41 31.06 2.61
CA LEU A 147 24.03 32.47 2.76
C LEU A 147 25.00 33.24 3.68
N TYR A 148 25.56 32.58 4.70
CA TYR A 148 26.48 33.20 5.67
C TYR A 148 27.95 33.21 5.22
N HIS A 149 28.36 32.31 4.33
CA HIS A 149 29.66 32.38 3.65
C HIS A 149 29.45 32.76 2.18
N PRO A 150 29.62 34.04 1.80
CA PRO A 150 29.80 34.35 0.39
C PRO A 150 31.06 33.61 -0.11
N PRO A 151 31.10 33.16 -1.37
CA PRO A 151 32.36 32.69 -1.93
C PRO A 151 33.34 33.86 -1.82
N THR A 152 34.51 33.61 -1.24
CA THR A 152 35.66 34.51 -1.31
C THR A 152 36.10 34.60 -2.77
N LEU A 153 35.40 35.41 -3.56
CA LEU A 153 35.97 36.11 -4.69
C LEU A 153 36.63 37.37 -4.13
N MET A 154 37.80 37.69 -4.69
CA MET A 154 38.78 38.69 -4.27
C MET A 154 39.74 38.15 -3.20
N GLU A 155 41.06 38.23 -3.33
CA GLU A 155 41.88 39.23 -4.02
C GLU A 155 43.30 38.64 -4.17
N ARG A 156 43.85 38.51 -5.38
CA ARG A 156 45.31 38.28 -5.53
C ARG A 156 45.91 39.59 -6.03
N GLU A 157 46.22 40.42 -5.04
CA GLU A 157 47.09 41.60 -5.00
C GLU A 157 47.61 42.12 -6.34
N GLN A 158 47.05 43.25 -6.76
CA GLN A 158 47.64 44.15 -7.74
C GLN A 158 48.25 45.35 -7.01
N THR A 159 49.32 45.16 -6.23
CA THR A 159 50.18 46.29 -5.82
C THR A 159 51.54 45.81 -5.31
N ARG A 160 52.55 45.79 -6.17
CA ARG A 160 53.92 46.26 -5.83
C ARG A 160 54.62 46.71 -7.11
N LEU A 161 54.59 48.02 -7.34
CA LEU A 161 55.64 48.70 -8.10
C LEU A 161 56.98 48.45 -7.38
N GLY A 162 57.94 47.86 -8.09
CA GLY A 162 59.31 47.66 -7.63
C GLY A 162 60.23 47.56 -8.85
N LEU A 163 61.11 48.56 -8.95
CA LEU A 163 62.05 48.90 -10.02
C LEU A 163 63.21 47.86 -10.17
N LEU A 164 63.84 47.85 -11.36
CA LEU A 164 65.07 47.12 -11.80
C LEU A 164 64.87 45.61 -12.12
N GLU A 165 65.38 45.04 -13.21
CA GLU A 165 66.59 45.34 -13.99
C GLU A 165 66.51 44.69 -15.40
N CYS A 166 67.18 45.28 -16.38
CA CYS A 166 67.20 44.90 -17.79
C CYS A 166 68.53 44.22 -18.14
N SER A 167 68.55 43.07 -18.83
CA SER A 167 69.69 42.64 -19.66
C SER A 167 69.49 41.35 -20.48
N PRO A 168 70.33 41.10 -21.51
CA PRO A 168 69.92 40.91 -22.90
C PRO A 168 70.36 39.51 -23.40
N TYR A 169 70.44 39.28 -24.72
CA TYR A 169 70.77 38.01 -25.44
C TYR A 169 69.53 37.12 -25.71
N ALA A 170 69.15 36.75 -26.94
CA ALA A 170 69.68 36.99 -28.28
C ALA A 170 68.59 36.65 -29.35
N ARG A 171 68.62 37.42 -30.46
CA ARG A 171 68.28 37.14 -31.90
C ARG A 171 67.60 35.82 -32.29
N ALA A 172 66.80 35.70 -33.36
CA ALA A 172 66.21 36.59 -34.37
C ALA A 172 65.37 35.70 -35.33
N GLY A 173 64.31 36.26 -35.94
CA GLY A 173 63.61 35.64 -37.09
C GLY A 173 62.21 36.21 -37.32
N LEU A 174 62.04 36.97 -38.40
CA LEU A 174 60.79 37.48 -39.01
C LEU A 174 60.89 37.18 -40.52
N PRO A 175 59.83 37.30 -41.36
CA PRO A 175 58.39 37.43 -41.10
C PRO A 175 57.54 36.41 -41.91
N GLY A 176 56.26 36.19 -41.58
CA GLY A 176 55.42 35.35 -42.44
C GLY A 176 53.98 35.14 -41.99
N GLU A 177 53.10 35.94 -42.59
CA GLU A 177 51.70 35.68 -42.92
C GLU A 177 50.60 35.69 -41.82
N CYS A 178 49.68 36.61 -42.07
CA CYS A 178 48.40 36.80 -41.41
C CYS A 178 47.40 35.77 -41.96
N GLY A 179 46.80 34.96 -41.10
CA GLY A 179 45.74 34.01 -41.46
C GLY A 179 44.83 33.74 -40.27
N MET A 180 43.62 34.32 -40.30
CA MET A 180 42.56 34.08 -39.31
C MET A 180 42.13 32.61 -39.33
N ASN A 181 42.17 31.94 -38.17
CA ASN A 181 41.36 30.77 -37.89
C ASN A 181 40.86 30.83 -36.44
N ASN A 182 39.54 31.01 -36.28
CA ASN A 182 38.83 31.03 -35.00
C ASN A 182 38.73 29.62 -34.39
N GLY A 183 39.84 29.11 -33.85
CA GLY A 183 39.87 27.90 -33.04
C GLY A 183 40.16 28.24 -31.58
N ILE A 184 39.14 28.22 -30.72
CA ILE A 184 39.35 28.26 -29.27
C ILE A 184 40.12 26.99 -28.89
N GLN A 185 41.40 27.17 -28.56
CA GLN A 185 42.28 26.11 -28.07
C GLN A 185 41.86 25.78 -26.63
N THR A 186 41.13 24.67 -26.45
CA THR A 186 40.77 24.18 -25.12
C THR A 186 42.00 23.54 -24.49
N VAL A 187 42.54 24.20 -23.46
CA VAL A 187 43.58 23.62 -22.60
C VAL A 187 42.96 22.47 -21.83
N SER A 188 43.34 21.23 -22.19
CA SER A 188 42.95 20.02 -21.48
C SER A 188 43.78 19.89 -20.19
N TYR A 189 43.13 19.93 -19.03
CA TYR A 189 43.76 19.65 -17.74
C TYR A 189 43.66 18.14 -17.43
N PRO A 190 44.77 17.39 -17.42
CA PRO A 190 44.74 15.98 -17.09
C PRO A 190 44.88 15.82 -15.57
N HIS A 191 43.82 16.08 -14.78
CA HIS A 191 43.59 15.38 -13.49
C HIS A 191 42.34 15.78 -12.67
N LEU A 192 41.37 16.52 -13.20
CA LEU A 192 40.09 16.73 -12.49
C LEU A 192 39.16 15.53 -12.66
N ARG A 193 39.43 14.46 -11.91
CA ARG A 193 38.50 13.35 -11.70
C ARG A 193 37.35 13.88 -10.82
N TYR A 194 36.34 14.47 -11.45
CA TYR A 194 35.05 14.70 -10.79
C TYR A 194 34.58 13.36 -10.22
N PRO A 195 34.16 13.29 -8.94
CA PRO A 195 33.44 12.12 -8.49
C PRO A 195 32.16 12.08 -9.31
N HIS A 196 32.09 11.14 -10.26
CA HIS A 196 30.84 10.77 -10.89
C HIS A 196 29.82 10.63 -9.76
N PRO A 197 28.69 11.35 -9.78
CA PRO A 197 27.60 10.99 -8.89
C PRO A 197 27.23 9.58 -9.31
N GLY A 198 27.71 8.60 -8.54
CA GLY A 198 27.40 7.20 -8.74
C GLY A 198 25.91 7.13 -8.99
N HIS A 199 25.51 6.34 -9.98
CA HIS A 199 24.12 5.97 -10.22
C HIS A 199 23.62 5.18 -8.99
N GLY A 200 23.51 5.84 -7.84
CA GLY A 200 22.81 5.35 -6.69
C GLY A 200 21.38 5.17 -7.15
N ARG A 201 20.91 3.93 -7.13
CA ARG A 201 19.51 3.56 -7.39
C ARG A 201 18.61 4.64 -6.79
N LYS A 202 18.01 5.48 -7.64
CA LYS A 202 17.10 6.53 -7.17
C LYS A 202 15.89 5.81 -6.58
N ARG A 203 15.82 5.77 -5.26
CA ARG A 203 14.68 5.20 -4.53
C ARG A 203 13.41 5.83 -5.09
N ALA A 204 12.47 5.01 -5.58
CA ALA A 204 11.20 5.48 -6.09
C ALA A 204 10.56 6.44 -5.06
N LYS A 205 10.22 7.65 -5.50
CA LYS A 205 9.70 8.70 -4.63
C LYS A 205 8.20 8.47 -4.46
N ILE A 206 7.79 7.98 -3.29
CA ILE A 206 6.37 7.84 -2.93
C ILE A 206 5.68 9.20 -3.06
N ASN A 207 4.64 9.27 -3.89
CA ASN A 207 3.93 10.52 -4.13
C ASN A 207 3.08 10.91 -2.90
N GLY A 208 2.80 12.21 -2.74
CA GLY A 208 1.91 12.68 -1.66
C GLY A 208 0.52 12.04 -1.71
N ARG A 209 0.04 11.69 -2.92
CA ARG A 209 -1.22 10.97 -3.14
C ARG A 209 -1.18 9.54 -2.61
N GLU A 210 -0.13 8.78 -2.91
CA GLU A 210 0.08 7.42 -2.40
C GLU A 210 0.17 7.39 -0.87
N ARG A 211 0.81 8.42 -0.28
CA ARG A 211 0.85 8.59 1.18
C ARG A 211 -0.53 8.76 1.80
N LYS A 212 -1.41 9.57 1.18
CA LYS A 212 -2.78 9.76 1.68
C LYS A 212 -3.55 8.44 1.61
N ALA A 213 -3.45 7.72 0.49
CA ALA A 213 -4.07 6.41 0.33
C ALA A 213 -3.61 5.42 1.42
N MET A 214 -2.31 5.37 1.73
CA MET A 214 -1.77 4.51 2.80
C MET A 214 -2.27 4.85 4.21
N ARG A 215 -2.72 6.08 4.46
CA ARG A 215 -3.32 6.46 5.76
C ARG A 215 -4.76 5.96 5.91
N VAL A 216 -5.44 5.68 4.81
CA VAL A 216 -6.83 5.20 4.81
C VAL A 216 -6.89 3.70 5.13
N LEU A 217 -5.87 2.94 4.71
CA LEU A 217 -5.85 1.48 4.84
C LEU A 217 -6.02 0.97 6.29
N PRO A 218 -5.35 1.54 7.32
CA PRO A 218 -5.58 1.12 8.70
C PRO A 218 -7.02 1.36 9.17
N VAL A 219 -7.69 2.39 8.65
CA VAL A 219 -9.10 2.67 8.97
C VAL A 219 -10.00 1.60 8.37
N VAL A 220 -9.77 1.22 7.11
CA VAL A 220 -10.50 0.14 6.44
C VAL A 220 -10.34 -1.18 7.20
N VAL A 221 -9.11 -1.51 7.60
CA VAL A 221 -8.80 -2.76 8.31
C VAL A 221 -9.38 -2.75 9.71
N GLY A 222 -9.29 -1.63 10.42
CA GLY A 222 -9.91 -1.48 11.74
C GLY A 222 -11.43 -1.64 11.70
N ALA A 223 -12.10 -1.02 10.72
CA ALA A 223 -13.53 -1.19 10.51
C ALA A 223 -13.89 -2.64 10.19
N PHE A 224 -13.10 -3.29 9.32
CA PHE A 224 -13.28 -4.70 8.99
C PHE A 224 -13.19 -5.61 10.23
N LEU A 225 -12.11 -5.46 11.02
CA LEU A 225 -11.92 -6.25 12.24
C LEU A 225 -13.04 -5.99 13.24
N PHE A 226 -13.43 -4.74 13.44
CA PHE A 226 -14.52 -4.39 14.34
C PHE A 226 -15.85 -5.06 13.92
N CYS A 227 -16.16 -5.07 12.63
CA CYS A 227 -17.40 -5.66 12.13
C CYS A 227 -17.40 -7.19 12.14
N TRP A 228 -16.29 -7.83 11.78
CA TRP A 228 -16.24 -9.28 11.57
C TRP A 228 -15.75 -10.09 12.76
N THR A 229 -14.95 -9.52 13.67
CA THR A 229 -14.47 -10.26 14.86
C THR A 229 -15.63 -10.83 15.68
N PRO A 230 -16.71 -10.06 16.00
CA PRO A 230 -17.82 -10.60 16.77
C PRO A 230 -18.49 -11.80 16.11
N PHE A 231 -18.65 -11.76 14.78
CA PHE A 231 -19.22 -12.85 14.00
C PHE A 231 -18.37 -14.13 14.11
N PHE A 232 -17.07 -14.04 13.81
CA PHE A 232 -16.19 -15.20 13.86
C PHE A 232 -16.02 -15.77 15.26
N VAL A 233 -15.99 -14.92 16.30
CA VAL A 233 -15.95 -15.36 17.70
C VAL A 233 -17.23 -16.11 18.07
N VAL A 234 -18.41 -15.58 17.75
CA VAL A 234 -19.68 -16.25 18.05
C VAL A 234 -19.78 -17.59 17.33
N HIS A 235 -19.46 -17.66 16.04
CA HIS A 235 -19.57 -18.89 15.25
C HIS A 235 -18.54 -19.95 15.67
N ILE A 236 -17.29 -19.57 15.97
CA ILE A 236 -16.31 -20.53 16.46
C ILE A 236 -16.65 -21.02 17.88
N THR A 237 -17.21 -20.16 18.74
CA THR A 237 -17.71 -20.58 20.06
C THR A 237 -18.88 -21.54 19.92
N ARG A 238 -19.82 -21.31 19.00
CA ARG A 238 -20.92 -22.25 18.71
C ARG A 238 -20.38 -23.64 18.34
N ALA A 239 -19.37 -23.70 17.47
CA ALA A 239 -18.81 -24.96 16.99
C ALA A 239 -17.94 -25.69 18.04
N LEU A 240 -17.19 -24.96 18.87
CA LEU A 240 -16.30 -25.55 19.87
C LEU A 240 -16.98 -25.85 21.21
N CYS A 241 -18.07 -25.15 21.54
CA CYS A 241 -18.75 -25.26 22.83
C CYS A 241 -20.23 -25.62 22.64
N LYS A 242 -20.52 -26.93 22.59
CA LYS A 242 -21.91 -27.43 22.46
C LYS A 242 -22.81 -27.09 23.66
N SER A 243 -22.22 -26.82 24.83
CA SER A 243 -22.95 -26.38 26.03
C SER A 243 -23.22 -24.87 26.08
N CYS A 244 -22.61 -24.10 25.18
CA CYS A 244 -22.80 -22.66 25.11
C CYS A 244 -24.07 -22.34 24.31
N SER A 245 -25.17 -22.07 25.00
CA SER A 245 -26.39 -21.60 24.35
C SER A 245 -26.22 -20.15 23.92
N ILE A 246 -26.07 -19.93 22.61
CA ILE A 246 -25.99 -18.59 22.02
C ILE A 246 -27.39 -18.16 21.58
N PRO A 247 -27.92 -17.05 22.10
CA PRO A 247 -29.24 -16.57 21.69
C PRO A 247 -29.29 -16.23 20.19
N PRO A 248 -30.35 -16.60 19.45
CA PRO A 248 -30.48 -16.29 18.03
C PRO A 248 -30.36 -14.79 17.70
N GLN A 249 -30.75 -13.92 18.63
CA GLN A 249 -30.63 -12.47 18.50
C GLN A 249 -29.17 -12.02 18.44
N VAL A 250 -28.27 -12.67 19.19
CA VAL A 250 -26.83 -12.39 19.16
C VAL A 250 -26.27 -12.77 17.79
N THR A 251 -26.56 -13.99 17.32
CA THR A 251 -26.15 -14.46 15.98
C THR A 251 -26.64 -13.51 14.90
N SER A 252 -27.92 -13.12 14.92
CA SER A 252 -28.47 -12.16 13.96
C SER A 252 -27.74 -10.81 14.01
N THR A 253 -27.50 -10.27 15.21
CA THR A 253 -26.85 -8.96 15.39
C THR A 253 -25.42 -8.96 14.85
N VAL A 254 -24.63 -9.99 15.14
CA VAL A 254 -23.25 -10.08 14.64
C VAL A 254 -23.19 -10.31 13.13
N THR A 255 -24.15 -11.04 12.56
CA THR A 255 -24.29 -11.19 11.09
C THR A 255 -24.60 -9.86 10.42
N TRP A 256 -25.57 -9.10 10.94
CA TRP A 256 -25.89 -7.77 10.42
C TRP A 256 -24.71 -6.81 10.52
N LEU A 257 -23.98 -6.83 11.64
CA LEU A 257 -22.78 -6.03 11.83
C LEU A 257 -21.71 -6.37 10.77
N GLY A 258 -21.51 -7.65 10.47
CA GLY A 258 -20.63 -8.12 9.40
C GLY A 258 -21.04 -7.57 8.03
N TYR A 259 -22.34 -7.58 7.70
CA TYR A 259 -22.83 -7.07 6.42
C TYR A 259 -22.73 -5.54 6.28
N VAL A 260 -22.86 -4.79 7.38
CA VAL A 260 -22.66 -3.34 7.39
C VAL A 260 -21.25 -2.96 6.93
N ASN A 261 -20.23 -3.80 7.17
CA ASN A 261 -18.87 -3.57 6.69
C ASN A 261 -18.79 -3.26 5.19
N SER A 262 -19.58 -3.95 4.37
CA SER A 262 -19.58 -3.75 2.91
C SER A 262 -20.04 -2.34 2.53
N ALA A 263 -20.96 -1.74 3.30
CA ALA A 263 -21.44 -0.38 3.12
C ALA A 263 -20.48 0.69 3.68
N LEU A 264 -19.65 0.35 4.67
CA LEU A 264 -18.67 1.26 5.24
C LEU A 264 -17.54 1.60 4.25
N ASN A 265 -17.17 0.69 3.35
CA ASN A 265 -16.06 0.88 2.43
C ASN A 265 -16.18 2.17 1.58
N PRO A 266 -17.28 2.43 0.84
CA PRO A 266 -17.47 3.71 0.13
C PRO A 266 -17.41 4.96 1.03
N ILE A 267 -17.96 4.87 2.24
CA ILE A 267 -17.96 5.99 3.21
C ILE A 267 -16.52 6.31 3.64
N ILE A 268 -15.74 5.28 4.00
CA ILE A 268 -14.34 5.45 4.37
C ILE A 268 -13.54 6.07 3.21
N TYR A 269 -13.75 5.61 1.98
CA TYR A 269 -13.05 6.18 0.82
C TYR A 269 -13.44 7.64 0.56
N THR A 270 -14.70 8.02 0.70
CA THR A 270 -15.14 9.40 0.49
C THR A 270 -14.67 10.36 1.59
N VAL A 271 -14.61 9.91 2.85
CA VAL A 271 -14.11 10.74 3.96
C VAL A 271 -12.61 10.99 3.83
N PHE A 272 -11.83 9.94 3.52
CA PHE A 272 -10.38 10.01 3.58
C PHE A 272 -9.69 10.23 2.22
N ASN A 273 -10.40 10.12 1.09
CA ASN A 273 -9.87 10.39 -0.24
C ASN A 273 -10.62 11.55 -0.93
N ALA A 274 -9.96 12.71 -0.97
CA ALA A 274 -10.50 13.93 -1.57
C ALA A 274 -10.83 13.78 -3.07
N GLU A 275 -10.14 12.92 -3.82
CA GLU A 275 -10.49 12.64 -5.23
C GLU A 275 -11.84 11.92 -5.32
N PHE A 276 -12.07 10.90 -4.49
CA PHE A 276 -13.36 10.19 -4.42
C PHE A 276 -14.49 11.10 -3.95
N ARG A 277 -14.23 11.94 -2.93
CA ARG A 277 -15.21 12.91 -2.45
C ARG A 277 -15.66 13.87 -3.56
N ASN A 278 -14.72 14.37 -4.35
CA ASN A 278 -15.02 15.29 -5.45
C ASN A 278 -15.76 14.57 -6.60
N PHE A 279 -15.44 13.31 -6.87
CA PHE A 279 -16.18 12.49 -7.83
C PHE A 279 -17.63 12.26 -7.37
N PHE A 280 -17.83 11.79 -6.13
CA PHE A 280 -19.18 11.57 -5.57
C PHE A 280 -20.00 12.85 -5.53
N ARG A 281 -19.41 13.99 -5.18
CA ARG A 281 -20.11 15.28 -5.20
C ARG A 281 -20.58 15.66 -6.61
N LYS A 282 -19.75 15.43 -7.64
CA LYS A 282 -20.15 15.67 -9.04
C LYS A 282 -21.28 14.74 -9.47
N VAL A 283 -21.19 13.46 -9.15
CA VAL A 283 -22.23 12.47 -9.47
C VAL A 283 -23.55 12.83 -8.77
N LEU A 284 -23.52 13.20 -7.48
CA LEU A 284 -24.74 13.61 -6.76
C LEU A 284 -25.39 14.85 -7.37
N HIS A 285 -24.59 15.83 -7.81
CA HIS A 285 -25.09 17.01 -8.53
C HIS A 285 -25.61 16.73 -9.95
N LEU A 286 -25.35 15.55 -10.50
CA LEU A 286 -25.93 15.08 -11.77
C LEU A 286 -27.27 14.36 -11.56
N PHE A 287 -27.53 13.87 -10.34
CA PHE A 287 -28.75 13.16 -9.96
C PHE A 287 -29.73 14.00 -9.12
N CYS A 288 -29.35 15.22 -8.74
CA CYS A 288 -30.19 16.25 -8.10
C CYS A 288 -30.34 17.42 -9.07
#